data_AF-A0A1P8YQF0-F1
#
_entry.id   AF-A0A1P8YQF0-F1
#
_cell.length_a   1.000
_cell.length_b   1.000
_cell.length_c   1.000
_cell.angle_alpha   90.00
_cell.angle_beta   90.00
_cell.angle_gamma   90.00
#
_symmetry.space_group_name_H-M   'P 1'
#
loop_
_entity.id
_entity.type
_entity.pdbx_description
1 polymer ?
#
loop_
_entity_poly.entity_id
_entity_poly.type
_entity_poly.pdbx_seq_one_letter_code
_entity_poly.pdbx_strand_id
1 'polypeptide(L)'
;MEPAVGLDVPPAPAVAVAPEGAARPDAEAPESATTADPKVLGRIRGLLAKAERTEFAEEAEAFTAKAQELMSRYAITAALLRSHAHAGGTVVHSRRFHFENPYLKEKVHLLTAIGDANRVRTVLFGDLDIATAVGTPVDLQQVDLLFTSLLVQSARALQSGAAEGRSGARTTGFRKAFLAGFASRIGQRLRDADARATEAAAAEESIPLGDLLPVLATTSAAVDAEFTRLFPAPRLPGPGRWTPEVGTPGGPRRTTRRWPRVSAPSDASSTEPALDLQREHMSDPRCTLSP
;
A
#
# COMPACT_ATOMS: atom_id res chain seq x y z
N MET A 1 50.12 13.77 -32.53
CA MET A 1 50.50 13.56 -31.12
C MET A 1 49.46 14.30 -30.29
N GLU A 2 48.31 13.66 -30.10
CA GLU A 2 47.12 14.26 -29.46
C GLU A 2 47.26 14.28 -27.93
N PRO A 3 46.79 15.33 -27.25
CA PRO A 3 46.78 15.39 -25.79
C PRO A 3 45.57 14.67 -25.20
N ALA A 4 45.79 14.02 -24.07
CA ALA A 4 44.78 13.33 -23.27
C ALA A 4 43.73 14.32 -22.72
N VAL A 5 42.46 14.09 -23.07
CA VAL A 5 41.30 14.80 -22.49
C VAL A 5 40.85 14.01 -21.27
N GLY A 6 41.12 14.56 -20.09
CA GLY A 6 40.59 14.05 -18.83
C GLY A 6 39.07 14.17 -18.79
N LEU A 7 38.38 13.07 -18.52
CA LEU A 7 36.97 13.10 -18.13
C LEU A 7 36.89 13.63 -16.70
N ASP A 8 36.45 14.88 -16.59
CA ASP A 8 35.97 15.46 -15.34
C ASP A 8 34.65 14.77 -14.95
N VAL A 9 34.68 14.01 -13.86
CA VAL A 9 33.51 13.32 -13.28
C VAL A 9 32.92 14.26 -12.23
N PRO A 10 31.68 14.77 -12.40
CA PRO A 10 31.08 15.62 -11.37
C PRO A 10 30.82 14.80 -10.09
N PRO A 11 31.10 15.34 -8.89
CA PRO A 11 30.88 14.63 -7.64
C PRO A 11 29.39 14.38 -7.41
N ALA A 12 29.05 13.15 -7.01
CA ALA A 12 27.72 12.80 -6.54
C ALA A 12 27.36 13.66 -5.31
N PRO A 13 26.08 14.04 -5.11
CA PRO A 13 25.68 14.73 -3.89
C PRO A 13 25.96 13.82 -2.69
N ALA A 14 26.77 14.32 -1.76
CA ALA A 14 27.13 13.65 -0.53
C ALA A 14 25.86 13.35 0.28
N VAL A 15 25.39 12.10 0.19
CA VAL A 15 24.48 11.55 1.20
C VAL A 15 25.32 11.37 2.45
N ALA A 16 25.13 12.25 3.43
CA ALA A 16 25.75 12.14 4.73
C ALA A 16 25.35 10.79 5.35
N VAL A 17 26.29 9.85 5.38
CA VAL A 17 26.21 8.64 6.18
C VAL A 17 26.60 9.05 7.60
N ALA A 18 25.61 9.22 8.47
CA ALA A 18 25.86 9.37 9.90
C ALA A 18 26.27 8.01 10.49
N PRO A 19 27.23 7.95 11.42
CA PRO A 19 27.69 6.70 12.00
C PRO A 19 26.63 6.07 12.91
N GLU A 20 26.66 4.75 12.89
CA GLU A 20 25.79 3.79 13.56
C GLU A 20 25.99 3.81 15.09
N GLY A 21 24.89 3.80 15.83
CA GLY A 21 24.88 3.43 17.26
C GLY A 21 24.14 4.40 18.19
N ALA A 22 23.13 3.85 18.87
CA ALA A 22 22.28 4.43 19.91
C ALA A 22 21.07 5.27 19.43
N ALA A 23 19.90 4.70 19.70
CA ALA A 23 18.60 5.34 19.62
C ALA A 23 18.59 6.72 20.29
N ARG A 24 18.16 7.73 19.53
CA ARG A 24 17.60 8.99 20.06
C ARG A 24 16.40 9.38 19.22
N PRO A 25 15.19 9.50 19.81
CA PRO A 25 14.03 10.01 19.10
C PRO A 25 13.95 11.52 19.28
N ASP A 26 14.92 12.29 18.80
CA ASP A 26 14.84 13.75 18.88
C ASP A 26 15.25 14.40 17.56
N ALA A 27 14.24 14.78 16.79
CA ALA A 27 14.30 15.91 15.88
C ALA A 27 13.21 16.88 16.32
N GLU A 28 13.61 18.05 16.81
CA GLU A 28 12.74 19.06 17.40
C GLU A 28 12.27 20.09 16.36
N ALA A 29 10.93 20.29 16.34
CA ALA A 29 10.10 21.44 15.91
C ALA A 29 9.84 21.73 14.41
N PRO A 30 8.68 22.32 14.02
CA PRO A 30 7.40 22.56 14.73
C PRO A 30 6.17 22.08 13.91
N GLU A 31 5.41 21.06 14.33
CA GLU A 31 4.22 20.63 13.54
C GLU A 31 3.02 20.30 14.43
N SER A 32 2.35 21.34 14.93
CA SER A 32 0.98 21.23 15.47
C SER A 32 -0.09 21.25 14.36
N ALA A 33 0.27 20.98 13.11
CA ALA A 33 -0.68 20.88 12.01
C ALA A 33 -0.82 19.40 11.58
N THR A 34 -1.83 18.72 12.13
CA THR A 34 -2.34 17.41 11.64
C THR A 34 -1.67 16.14 12.18
N THR A 35 -1.36 16.08 13.49
CA THR A 35 -1.17 14.79 14.18
C THR A 35 -2.51 14.07 14.34
N ALA A 36 -2.55 12.76 14.07
CA ALA A 36 -3.79 11.98 14.15
C ALA A 36 -4.45 12.06 15.54
N ASP A 37 -5.79 12.08 15.61
CA ASP A 37 -6.54 12.18 16.87
C ASP A 37 -6.09 11.06 17.83
N PRO A 38 -5.51 11.39 19.00
CA PRO A 38 -4.97 10.39 19.93
C PRO A 38 -6.02 9.38 20.39
N LYS A 39 -7.30 9.76 20.45
CA LYS A 39 -8.40 8.84 20.81
C LYS A 39 -8.64 7.82 19.71
N VAL A 40 -8.63 8.25 18.45
CA VAL A 40 -8.78 7.35 17.29
C VAL A 40 -7.60 6.39 17.22
N LEU A 41 -6.37 6.90 17.36
CA LEU A 41 -5.17 6.07 17.43
C LEU A 41 -5.21 5.06 18.59
N GLY A 42 -5.71 5.47 19.76
CA GLY A 42 -5.90 4.57 20.90
C GLY A 42 -6.86 3.41 20.60
N ARG A 43 -7.98 3.70 19.92
CA ARG A 43 -8.94 2.67 19.49
C ARG A 43 -8.35 1.72 18.45
N ILE A 44 -7.65 2.27 17.46
CA ILE A 44 -6.95 1.48 16.44
C ILE A 44 -5.95 0.52 17.09
N ARG A 45 -5.07 1.02 17.96
CA ARG A 45 -4.11 0.18 18.70
C ARG A 45 -4.83 -0.88 19.54
N GLY A 46 -5.95 -0.53 20.17
CA GLY A 46 -6.77 -1.47 20.93
C GLY A 46 -7.33 -2.61 20.06
N LEU A 47 -7.79 -2.31 18.84
CA LEU A 47 -8.26 -3.32 17.89
C LEU A 47 -7.13 -4.23 17.41
N LEU A 48 -5.98 -3.65 17.04
CA LEU A 48 -4.81 -4.42 16.62
C LEU A 48 -4.26 -5.30 17.75
N ALA A 49 -4.24 -4.80 18.98
CA ALA A 49 -3.84 -5.59 20.14
C ALA A 49 -4.82 -6.74 20.47
N LYS A 50 -6.09 -6.63 20.07
CA LYS A 50 -7.04 -7.76 20.14
C LYS A 50 -6.77 -8.77 19.02
N ALA A 51 -6.52 -8.27 17.80
CA ALA A 51 -6.16 -9.12 16.66
C ALA A 51 -4.89 -9.94 16.93
N GLU A 52 -3.91 -9.35 17.60
CA GLU A 52 -2.69 -10.05 17.99
C GLU A 52 -2.94 -11.13 19.02
N ARG A 53 -3.82 -10.89 20.01
CA ARG A 53 -4.02 -11.79 21.16
C ARG A 53 -4.86 -13.02 20.87
N THR A 54 -5.76 -12.97 19.90
CA THR A 54 -6.63 -14.11 19.58
C THR A 54 -5.86 -15.22 18.87
N GLU A 55 -6.27 -16.46 19.13
CA GLU A 55 -5.76 -17.66 18.45
C GLU A 55 -6.59 -18.00 17.20
N PHE A 56 -7.76 -17.36 17.03
CA PHE A 56 -8.66 -17.60 15.91
C PHE A 56 -8.34 -16.66 14.74
N ALA A 57 -7.98 -17.24 13.60
CA ALA A 57 -7.57 -16.48 12.42
C ALA A 57 -8.69 -15.54 11.94
N GLU A 58 -9.93 -16.02 11.87
CA GLU A 58 -11.09 -15.24 11.44
C GLU A 58 -11.38 -14.05 12.35
N GLU A 59 -11.15 -14.21 13.66
CA GLU A 59 -11.34 -13.14 14.64
C GLU A 59 -10.25 -12.08 14.52
N ALA A 60 -8.97 -12.48 14.41
CA ALA A 60 -7.86 -11.55 14.16
C ALA A 60 -8.09 -10.75 12.89
N GLU A 61 -8.59 -11.45 11.88
CA GLU A 61 -8.95 -10.91 10.59
C GLU A 61 -10.11 -9.90 10.67
N ALA A 62 -11.11 -10.13 11.52
CA ALA A 62 -12.23 -9.21 11.75
C ALA A 62 -11.78 -7.94 12.52
N PHE A 63 -10.95 -8.08 13.56
CA PHE A 63 -10.41 -6.93 14.29
C PHE A 63 -9.52 -6.06 13.40
N THR A 64 -8.67 -6.67 12.56
CA THR A 64 -7.83 -5.94 11.60
C THR A 64 -8.67 -5.21 10.57
N ALA A 65 -9.72 -5.85 10.02
CA ALA A 65 -10.64 -5.18 9.11
C ALA A 65 -11.34 -3.99 9.77
N LYS A 66 -11.76 -4.13 11.03
CA LYS A 66 -12.39 -3.02 11.76
C LYS A 66 -11.42 -1.87 12.04
N ALA A 67 -10.15 -2.18 12.31
CA ALA A 67 -9.10 -1.18 12.45
C ALA A 67 -8.90 -0.42 11.13
N GLN A 68 -8.84 -1.12 9.99
CA GLN A 68 -8.75 -0.51 8.66
C GLN A 68 -9.95 0.39 8.36
N GLU A 69 -11.17 -0.03 8.67
CA GLU A 69 -12.36 0.81 8.47
C GLU A 69 -12.31 2.11 9.27
N LEU A 70 -11.81 2.05 10.52
CA LEU A 70 -11.66 3.23 11.37
C LEU A 70 -10.54 4.14 10.86
N MET A 71 -9.43 3.56 10.40
CA MET A 71 -8.32 4.28 9.78
C MET A 71 -8.75 5.02 8.51
N SER A 72 -9.48 4.33 7.63
CA SER A 72 -9.92 4.87 6.34
C SER A 72 -10.87 6.05 6.54
N ARG A 73 -11.85 5.92 7.44
CA ARG A 73 -12.74 7.02 7.83
C ARG A 73 -11.96 8.22 8.36
N TYR A 74 -11.00 7.97 9.24
CA TYR A 74 -10.17 9.04 9.79
C TYR A 74 -9.33 9.76 8.71
N ALA A 75 -8.74 9.00 7.77
CA ALA A 75 -7.98 9.56 6.67
C ALA A 75 -8.87 10.41 5.73
N ILE A 76 -10.10 9.95 5.46
CA ILE A 76 -11.10 10.70 4.68
C ILE A 76 -11.49 12.01 5.35
N THR A 77 -11.86 11.97 6.64
CA THR A 77 -12.19 13.20 7.38
C THR A 77 -11.02 14.18 7.37
N ALA A 78 -9.78 13.69 7.56
CA ALA A 78 -8.59 14.53 7.50
C ALA A 78 -8.34 15.12 6.10
N ALA A 79 -8.65 14.39 5.03
CA ALA A 79 -8.54 14.87 3.65
C ALA A 79 -9.61 15.93 3.33
N LEU A 80 -10.86 15.72 3.75
CA LEU A 80 -11.96 16.68 3.58
C LEU A 80 -11.70 17.99 4.32
N LEU A 81 -11.27 17.92 5.59
CA LEU A 81 -10.90 19.09 6.37
C LEU A 81 -9.79 19.90 5.69
N ARG A 82 -8.79 19.23 5.11
CA ARG A 82 -7.71 19.87 4.37
C ARG A 82 -8.20 20.54 3.09
N SER A 83 -9.09 19.89 2.35
CA SER A 83 -9.72 20.43 1.14
C SER A 83 -10.49 21.73 1.46
N HIS A 84 -11.31 21.72 2.51
CA HIS A 84 -12.11 22.89 2.92
C HIS A 84 -11.29 24.05 3.46
N ALA A 85 -10.17 23.76 4.13
CA ALA A 85 -9.31 24.80 4.69
C ALA A 85 -8.55 25.61 3.61
N HIS A 86 -8.56 25.16 2.33
CA HIS A 86 -7.72 25.71 1.25
C HIS A 86 -6.26 25.91 1.65
N ALA A 87 -5.80 25.13 2.63
CA ALA A 87 -4.57 25.37 3.37
C ALA A 87 -3.39 24.67 2.70
N GLY A 88 -2.89 25.28 1.61
CA GLY A 88 -1.76 24.73 0.86
C GLY A 88 -2.05 23.36 0.23
N GLY A 89 -1.15 22.87 -0.61
CA GLY A 89 -1.29 21.53 -1.20
C GLY A 89 -1.25 20.42 -0.14
N THR A 90 -1.55 19.19 -0.55
CA THR A 90 -1.42 18.02 0.34
C THR A 90 0.02 17.85 0.82
N VAL A 91 0.26 18.05 2.11
CA VAL A 91 1.54 17.73 2.77
C VAL A 91 1.79 16.22 2.71
N VAL A 92 2.96 15.85 2.19
CA VAL A 92 3.45 14.48 2.04
C VAL A 92 4.81 14.36 2.72
N HIS A 93 5.02 13.27 3.45
CA HIS A 93 6.32 12.94 4.05
C HIS A 93 6.82 11.58 3.56
N SER A 94 8.05 11.25 3.96
CA SER A 94 8.62 9.92 3.78
C SER A 94 8.98 9.30 5.12
N ARG A 95 8.81 7.98 5.26
CA ARG A 95 9.22 7.19 6.43
C ARG A 95 10.05 6.00 5.98
N ARG A 96 11.16 5.75 6.66
CA ARG A 96 12.02 4.59 6.41
C ARG A 96 11.66 3.45 7.37
N PHE A 97 11.62 2.25 6.82
CA PHE A 97 11.45 0.99 7.53
C PHE A 97 12.73 0.19 7.35
N HIS A 98 13.35 -0.18 8.47
CA HIS A 98 14.53 -1.03 8.50
C HIS A 98 14.09 -2.47 8.69
N PHE A 99 14.68 -3.38 7.92
CA PHE A 99 14.31 -4.78 7.94
C PHE A 99 15.49 -5.63 8.34
N GLU A 100 15.24 -6.60 9.20
CA GLU A 100 16.18 -7.66 9.49
C GLU A 100 15.91 -8.88 8.59
N ASN A 101 16.99 -9.45 8.05
CA ASN A 101 16.98 -10.77 7.40
C ASN A 101 16.68 -11.83 8.49
N PRO A 102 15.80 -12.82 8.27
CA PRO A 102 15.27 -13.30 6.98
C PRO A 102 13.95 -12.70 6.48
N TYR A 103 13.70 -12.99 5.20
CA TYR A 103 12.45 -12.72 4.47
C TYR A 103 12.19 -11.24 4.15
N LEU A 104 13.26 -10.48 3.87
CA LEU A 104 13.17 -9.08 3.46
C LEU A 104 12.10 -8.85 2.39
N LYS A 105 12.14 -9.63 1.30
CA LYS A 105 11.24 -9.44 0.15
C LYS A 105 9.78 -9.65 0.54
N GLU A 106 9.51 -10.65 1.37
CA GLU A 106 8.15 -10.97 1.82
C GLU A 106 7.63 -9.94 2.84
N LYS A 107 8.48 -9.46 3.76
CA LYS A 107 8.12 -8.37 4.68
C LYS A 107 7.86 -7.06 3.94
N VAL A 108 8.67 -6.75 2.93
CA VAL A 108 8.45 -5.58 2.07
C VAL A 108 7.18 -5.75 1.23
N HIS A 109 6.89 -6.94 0.72
CA HIS A 109 5.63 -7.21 0.02
C HIS A 109 4.41 -6.93 0.92
N LEU A 110 4.48 -7.33 2.20
CA LEU A 110 3.45 -6.97 3.19
C LEU A 110 3.35 -5.44 3.37
N LEU A 111 4.48 -4.74 3.53
CA LEU A 111 4.49 -3.29 3.65
C LEU A 111 3.87 -2.60 2.42
N THR A 112 4.22 -3.04 1.21
CA THR A 112 3.65 -2.53 -0.03
C THR A 112 2.14 -2.80 -0.10
N ALA A 113 1.68 -4.00 0.25
CA ALA A 113 0.27 -4.34 0.24
C ALA A 113 -0.55 -3.49 1.23
N ILE A 114 0.00 -3.18 2.41
CA ILE A 114 -0.59 -2.25 3.38
C ILE A 114 -0.57 -0.82 2.84
N GLY A 115 0.55 -0.39 2.25
CA GLY A 115 0.70 0.94 1.69
C GLY A 115 -0.30 1.22 0.57
N ASP A 116 -0.47 0.27 -0.35
CA ASP A 116 -1.42 0.36 -1.47
C ASP A 116 -2.87 0.54 -0.97
N ALA A 117 -3.24 -0.11 0.15
CA ALA A 117 -4.55 0.04 0.78
C ALA A 117 -4.74 1.38 1.50
N ASN A 118 -3.66 2.14 1.76
CA ASN A 118 -3.69 3.39 2.51
C ASN A 118 -3.14 4.57 1.69
N ARG A 119 -3.16 4.50 0.35
CA ARG A 119 -2.68 5.56 -0.56
C ARG A 119 -1.20 5.95 -0.31
N VAL A 120 -0.37 5.00 0.12
CA VAL A 120 1.05 5.18 0.40
C VAL A 120 1.89 4.46 -0.64
N ARG A 121 2.92 5.12 -1.16
CA ARG A 121 3.86 4.54 -2.13
C ARG A 121 5.10 4.01 -1.42
N THR A 122 5.59 2.86 -1.85
CA THR A 122 6.74 2.20 -1.22
C THR A 122 7.86 1.91 -2.24
N VAL A 123 9.10 2.00 -1.79
CA VAL A 123 10.30 1.63 -2.57
C VAL A 123 11.30 0.89 -1.69
N LEU A 124 11.94 -0.16 -2.23
CA LEU A 124 12.94 -0.96 -1.55
C LEU A 124 14.35 -0.63 -2.04
N PHE A 125 15.25 -0.36 -1.10
CA PHE A 125 16.69 -0.30 -1.29
C PHE A 125 17.31 -1.61 -0.80
N GLY A 126 17.30 -2.63 -1.66
CA GLY A 126 17.66 -3.99 -1.28
C GLY A 126 19.10 -4.18 -0.81
N ASP A 127 20.03 -3.30 -1.19
CA ASP A 127 21.42 -3.35 -0.71
C ASP A 127 21.57 -2.83 0.73
N LEU A 128 20.57 -2.10 1.23
CA LEU A 128 20.59 -1.45 2.54
C LEU A 128 19.56 -2.06 3.50
N ASP A 129 18.79 -3.06 3.06
CA ASP A 129 17.66 -3.64 3.80
C ASP A 129 16.68 -2.57 4.35
N ILE A 130 16.49 -1.49 3.58
CA ILE A 130 15.60 -0.36 3.91
C ILE A 130 14.50 -0.25 2.86
N ALA A 131 13.25 -0.10 3.30
CA ALA A 131 12.18 0.40 2.45
C ALA A 131 11.78 1.81 2.87
N THR A 132 11.47 2.67 1.91
CA THR A 132 10.91 4.00 2.16
C THR A 132 9.45 4.02 1.71
N ALA A 133 8.58 4.44 2.62
CA ALA A 133 7.17 4.73 2.37
C ALA A 133 6.98 6.24 2.22
N VAL A 134 6.12 6.67 1.29
CA VAL A 134 5.80 8.08 1.02
C VAL A 134 4.28 8.23 1.04
N GLY A 135 3.77 9.18 1.82
CA GLY A 135 2.34 9.33 2.06
C GLY A 135 2.03 10.53 2.94
N THR A 136 0.75 10.76 3.23
CA THR A 136 0.36 11.79 4.21
C THR A 136 0.81 11.38 5.62
N PRO A 137 0.99 12.33 6.57
CA PRO A 137 1.38 11.98 7.93
C PRO A 137 0.42 10.97 8.60
N VAL A 138 -0.88 11.09 8.31
CA VAL A 138 -1.92 10.18 8.83
C VAL A 138 -1.75 8.78 8.24
N ASP A 139 -1.66 8.67 6.92
CA ASP A 139 -1.53 7.35 6.27
C ASP A 139 -0.22 6.65 6.67
N LEU A 140 0.89 7.39 6.81
CA LEU A 140 2.17 6.82 7.25
C LEU A 140 2.12 6.28 8.68
N GLN A 141 1.40 6.94 9.59
CA GLN A 141 1.19 6.41 10.94
C GLN A 141 0.32 5.14 10.93
N GLN A 142 -0.70 5.09 10.07
CA GLN A 142 -1.57 3.93 9.94
C GLN A 142 -0.84 2.72 9.37
N VAL A 143 -0.03 2.93 8.31
CA VAL A 143 0.83 1.90 7.72
C VAL A 143 1.78 1.32 8.76
N ASP A 144 2.41 2.16 9.59
CA ASP A 144 3.36 1.73 10.62
C ASP A 144 2.70 0.87 11.71
N LEU A 145 1.51 1.27 12.18
CA LEU A 145 0.74 0.50 13.16
C LEU A 145 0.30 -0.87 12.59
N LEU A 146 -0.24 -0.88 11.38
CA LEU A 146 -0.66 -2.11 10.71
C LEU A 146 0.52 -3.03 10.44
N PHE A 147 1.62 -2.49 9.92
CA PHE A 147 2.79 -3.27 9.55
C PHE A 147 3.38 -3.97 10.78
N THR A 148 3.56 -3.24 11.89
CA THR A 148 4.07 -3.81 13.15
C THR A 148 3.15 -4.91 13.67
N SER A 149 1.84 -4.67 13.70
CA SER A 149 0.87 -5.66 14.17
C SER A 149 0.82 -6.92 13.29
N LEU A 150 0.80 -6.74 11.97
CA LEU A 150 0.69 -7.83 11.01
C LEU A 150 1.96 -8.68 10.94
N LEU A 151 3.13 -8.11 11.22
CA LEU A 151 4.35 -8.90 11.41
C LEU A 151 4.22 -9.87 12.59
N VAL A 152 3.70 -9.42 13.73
CA VAL A 152 3.45 -10.27 14.91
C VAL A 152 2.45 -11.37 14.57
N GLN A 153 1.33 -11.03 13.92
CA GLN A 153 0.31 -11.99 13.50
C GLN A 153 0.88 -13.04 12.53
N SER A 154 1.66 -12.61 11.53
CA SER A 154 2.26 -13.51 10.54
C SER A 154 3.25 -14.49 11.18
N ALA A 155 4.04 -14.04 12.16
CA ALA A 155 4.98 -14.88 12.89
C ALA A 155 4.26 -15.96 13.71
N ARG A 156 3.17 -15.59 14.39
CA ARG A 156 2.34 -16.53 15.17
C ARG A 156 1.68 -17.57 14.29
N ALA A 157 1.07 -17.15 13.18
CA ALA A 157 0.42 -18.07 12.23
C ALA A 157 1.41 -19.06 11.58
N LEU A 158 2.66 -18.64 11.40
CA LEU A 158 3.74 -19.51 10.92
C LEU A 158 4.17 -20.53 11.99
N GLN A 159 4.20 -20.12 13.27
CA GLN A 159 4.53 -20.98 14.40
C GLN A 159 3.45 -22.03 14.66
N SER A 160 2.17 -21.64 14.70
CA SER A 160 1.04 -22.58 14.86
C SER A 160 1.04 -23.61 13.74
N GLY A 161 1.29 -23.17 12.50
CA GLY A 161 1.39 -24.06 11.36
C GLY A 161 2.51 -25.10 11.42
N ALA A 162 3.62 -24.75 12.05
CA ALA A 162 4.72 -25.69 12.28
C ALA A 162 4.43 -26.66 13.44
N ALA A 163 3.64 -26.22 14.44
CA ALA A 163 3.21 -27.06 15.56
C ALA A 163 2.20 -28.14 15.12
N GLU A 164 1.28 -27.80 14.20
CA GLU A 164 0.30 -28.73 13.62
C GLU A 164 0.88 -29.80 12.69
N GLY A 165 2.22 -29.92 12.60
CA GLY A 165 2.87 -31.03 11.90
C GLY A 165 2.71 -31.01 10.37
N ARG A 166 2.25 -29.90 9.77
CA ARG A 166 2.14 -29.77 8.31
C ARG A 166 3.51 -30.04 7.68
N SER A 167 3.60 -31.11 6.90
CA SER A 167 4.86 -31.56 6.30
C SER A 167 5.50 -30.41 5.51
N GLY A 168 6.75 -30.09 5.85
CA GLY A 168 7.48 -28.98 5.21
C GLY A 168 7.27 -27.59 5.82
N ALA A 169 6.43 -27.40 6.85
CA ALA A 169 6.17 -26.09 7.46
C ALA A 169 7.42 -25.40 8.06
N ARG A 170 8.44 -26.20 8.39
CA ARG A 170 9.74 -25.71 8.89
C ARG A 170 10.73 -25.33 7.79
N THR A 171 10.41 -25.58 6.52
CA THR A 171 11.30 -25.30 5.39
C THR A 171 11.28 -23.82 5.02
N THR A 172 12.41 -23.29 4.55
CA THR A 172 12.51 -21.92 4.04
C THR A 172 11.55 -21.66 2.89
N GLY A 173 11.35 -22.65 2.01
CA GLY A 173 10.44 -22.55 0.87
C GLY A 173 8.98 -22.35 1.30
N PHE A 174 8.50 -23.17 2.24
CA PHE A 174 7.16 -23.03 2.79
C PHE A 174 6.97 -21.67 3.46
N ARG A 175 7.91 -21.22 4.30
CA ARG A 175 7.80 -19.94 5.02
C ARG A 175 7.74 -18.74 4.07
N LYS A 176 8.55 -18.74 3.01
CA LYS A 176 8.48 -17.70 1.96
C LYS A 176 7.13 -17.69 1.26
N ALA A 177 6.65 -18.85 0.83
CA ALA A 177 5.35 -18.97 0.16
C ALA A 177 4.20 -18.53 1.09
N PHE A 178 4.25 -18.94 2.36
CA PHE A 178 3.28 -18.53 3.37
C PHE A 178 3.26 -17.01 3.56
N LEU A 179 4.41 -16.36 3.77
CA LEU A 179 4.47 -14.91 3.99
C LEU A 179 4.02 -14.12 2.76
N ALA A 180 4.37 -14.58 1.56
CA ALA A 180 3.89 -13.97 0.32
C ALA A 180 2.37 -14.11 0.14
N GLY A 181 1.81 -15.28 0.46
CA GLY A 181 0.37 -15.50 0.45
C GLY A 181 -0.37 -14.69 1.52
N PHE A 182 0.20 -14.61 2.73
CA PHE A 182 -0.31 -13.80 3.84
C PHE A 182 -0.39 -12.32 3.44
N ALA A 183 0.69 -11.76 2.88
CA ALA A 183 0.72 -10.39 2.38
C ALA A 183 -0.37 -10.13 1.33
N SER A 184 -0.53 -11.06 0.38
CA SER A 184 -1.53 -10.93 -0.69
C SER A 184 -2.96 -10.93 -0.14
N ARG A 185 -3.28 -11.89 0.75
CA ARG A 185 -4.61 -12.01 1.39
C ARG A 185 -4.94 -10.79 2.25
N ILE A 186 -4.00 -10.35 3.09
CA ILE A 186 -4.19 -9.17 3.92
C ILE A 186 -4.37 -7.92 3.07
N GLY A 187 -3.54 -7.72 2.04
CA GLY A 187 -3.67 -6.59 1.12
C GLY A 187 -5.06 -6.51 0.49
N GLN A 188 -5.61 -7.64 0.05
CA GLN A 188 -6.98 -7.66 -0.49
C GLN A 188 -8.02 -7.24 0.56
N ARG A 189 -7.96 -7.84 1.75
CA ARG A 189 -8.93 -7.56 2.82
C ARG A 189 -8.86 -6.12 3.32
N LEU A 190 -7.67 -5.52 3.34
CA LEU A 190 -7.50 -4.11 3.69
C LEU A 190 -8.11 -3.19 2.62
N ARG A 191 -7.90 -3.49 1.33
CA ARG A 191 -8.54 -2.74 0.24
C ARG A 191 -10.07 -2.85 0.27
N ASP A 192 -10.59 -4.05 0.52
CA ASP A 192 -12.04 -4.25 0.63
C ASP A 192 -12.63 -3.48 1.82
N ALA A 193 -11.90 -3.42 2.95
CA ALA A 193 -12.30 -2.63 4.11
C ALA A 193 -12.21 -1.11 3.87
N ASP A 194 -11.18 -0.64 3.15
CA ASP A 194 -11.03 0.77 2.75
C ASP A 194 -12.14 1.20 1.79
N ALA A 195 -12.49 0.37 0.80
CA ALA A 195 -13.60 0.64 -0.12
C ALA A 195 -14.93 0.79 0.62
N ARG A 196 -15.29 -0.19 1.48
CA ARG A 196 -16.51 -0.11 2.31
C ARG A 196 -16.52 1.11 3.23
N ALA A 197 -15.38 1.43 3.83
CA ALA A 197 -15.26 2.58 4.71
C ALA A 197 -15.38 3.91 3.95
N THR A 198 -14.94 3.95 2.69
CA THR A 198 -15.08 5.13 1.82
C THR A 198 -16.54 5.38 1.47
N GLU A 199 -17.27 4.33 1.09
CA GLU A 199 -18.72 4.41 0.85
C GLU A 199 -19.48 4.84 2.12
N ALA A 200 -19.15 4.23 3.27
CA ALA A 200 -19.76 4.58 4.54
C ALA A 200 -19.46 6.03 4.95
N ALA A 201 -18.23 6.51 4.77
CA ALA A 201 -17.85 7.89 5.09
C ALA A 201 -18.61 8.90 4.23
N ALA A 202 -18.75 8.63 2.93
CA ALA A 202 -19.55 9.49 2.03
C ALA A 202 -21.01 9.59 2.50
N ALA A 203 -21.60 8.45 2.90
CA ALA A 203 -22.96 8.42 3.45
C ALA A 203 -23.08 9.16 4.80
N GLU A 204 -22.13 8.96 5.73
CA GLU A 204 -22.11 9.62 7.05
C GLU A 204 -22.00 11.15 6.92
N GLU A 205 -21.17 11.64 6.01
CA GLU A 205 -20.98 13.09 5.75
C GLU A 205 -22.07 13.68 4.84
N SER A 206 -23.02 12.86 4.34
CA SER A 206 -24.04 13.27 3.36
C SER A 206 -23.46 13.89 2.08
N ILE A 207 -22.30 13.40 1.63
CA ILE A 207 -21.62 13.86 0.42
C ILE A 207 -21.73 12.76 -0.65
N PRO A 208 -22.09 13.08 -1.91
CA PRO A 208 -22.04 12.12 -3.01
C PRO A 208 -20.63 11.54 -3.16
N LEU A 209 -20.52 10.23 -3.40
CA LEU A 209 -19.23 9.58 -3.60
C LEU A 209 -18.43 10.24 -4.75
N GLY A 210 -19.12 10.76 -5.77
CA GLY A 210 -18.52 11.52 -6.87
C GLY A 210 -17.79 12.80 -6.47
N ASP A 211 -18.14 13.40 -5.33
CA ASP A 211 -17.49 14.61 -4.82
C ASP A 211 -16.33 14.28 -3.86
N LEU A 212 -16.41 13.13 -3.18
CA LEU A 212 -15.34 12.63 -2.30
C LEU A 212 -14.14 12.10 -3.12
N LEU A 213 -14.39 11.37 -4.20
CA LEU A 213 -13.34 10.73 -5.00
C LEU A 213 -12.28 11.72 -5.53
N PRO A 214 -12.61 12.92 -6.04
CA PRO A 214 -11.63 13.94 -6.42
C PRO A 214 -10.69 14.37 -5.29
N VAL A 215 -11.18 14.45 -4.04
CA VAL A 215 -10.35 14.80 -2.87
C VAL A 215 -9.31 13.72 -2.61
N LEU A 216 -9.73 12.45 -2.66
CA LEU A 216 -8.83 11.29 -2.50
C LEU A 216 -7.85 11.15 -3.68
N ALA A 217 -8.31 11.45 -4.90
CA ALA A 217 -7.48 11.46 -6.10
C ALA A 217 -6.40 12.55 -6.02
N THR A 218 -6.76 13.76 -5.56
CA THR A 218 -5.82 14.85 -5.32
C THR A 218 -4.75 14.47 -4.30
N THR A 219 -5.15 13.78 -3.22
CA THR A 219 -4.22 13.26 -2.21
C THR A 219 -3.25 12.25 -2.83
N SER A 220 -3.77 11.28 -3.60
CA SER A 220 -2.96 10.27 -4.27
C SER A 220 -1.99 10.90 -5.29
N ALA A 221 -2.44 11.90 -6.03
CA ALA A 221 -1.61 12.62 -7.00
C ALA A 221 -0.45 13.38 -6.33
N ALA A 222 -0.68 14.00 -5.17
CA ALA A 222 0.37 14.65 -4.41
C ALA A 222 1.42 13.65 -3.89
N VAL A 223 0.97 12.49 -3.40
CA VAL A 223 1.86 11.40 -2.97
C VAL A 223 2.70 10.89 -4.15
N ASP A 224 2.09 10.70 -5.32
CA ASP A 224 2.76 10.24 -6.52
C ASP A 224 3.79 11.25 -7.05
N ALA A 225 3.45 12.54 -7.01
CA ALA A 225 4.36 13.62 -7.38
C ALA A 225 5.58 13.66 -6.45
N GLU A 226 5.36 13.59 -5.13
CA GLU A 226 6.43 13.58 -4.14
C GLU A 226 7.29 12.32 -4.23
N PHE A 227 6.68 11.15 -4.43
CA PHE A 227 7.40 9.91 -4.66
C PHE A 227 8.30 10.00 -5.89
N THR A 228 7.80 10.58 -6.99
CA THR A 228 8.58 10.78 -8.22
C THR A 228 9.72 11.78 -8.02
N ARG A 229 9.49 12.83 -7.22
CA ARG A 229 10.50 13.83 -6.86
C ARG A 229 11.64 13.24 -6.02
N LEU A 230 11.31 12.39 -5.04
CA LEU A 230 12.28 11.73 -4.17
C LEU A 230 13.02 10.59 -4.88
N PHE A 231 12.35 9.89 -5.79
CA PHE A 231 12.89 8.71 -6.47
C PHE A 231 12.74 8.86 -8.00
N PRO A 232 13.43 9.84 -8.61
CA PRO A 232 13.39 10.01 -10.05
C PRO A 232 13.92 8.74 -10.72
N ALA A 233 13.19 8.25 -11.73
CA ALA A 233 13.70 7.15 -12.54
C ALA A 233 15.06 7.57 -13.13
N PRO A 234 16.06 6.67 -13.18
CA PRO A 234 17.28 6.97 -13.90
C PRO A 234 16.89 7.31 -15.32
N ARG A 235 17.32 8.49 -15.81
CA ARG A 235 17.18 8.82 -17.23
C ARG A 235 17.90 7.71 -17.98
N LEU A 236 17.14 6.88 -18.71
CA LEU A 236 17.76 6.03 -19.71
C LEU A 236 18.54 6.98 -20.63
N PRO A 237 19.82 6.72 -20.93
CA PRO A 237 20.50 7.45 -21.97
C PRO A 237 19.60 7.46 -23.21
N GLY A 238 19.49 8.60 -23.89
CA GLY A 238 18.70 8.73 -25.13
C GLY A 238 19.11 7.68 -26.17
N PRO A 239 18.43 7.60 -27.33
CA PRO A 239 18.67 6.57 -28.34
C PRO A 239 20.03 6.75 -29.04
N GLY A 240 21.12 6.56 -28.30
CA GLY A 240 22.49 6.52 -28.74
C GLY A 240 22.92 5.07 -28.77
N ARG A 241 22.78 4.47 -29.96
CA ARG A 241 23.49 3.27 -30.45
C ARG A 241 24.11 2.40 -29.35
N TRP A 242 23.27 1.58 -28.70
CA TRP A 242 23.75 0.44 -27.93
C TRP A 242 24.13 -0.66 -28.92
N THR A 243 25.43 -0.85 -29.17
CA THR A 243 25.94 -2.07 -29.80
C THR A 243 26.20 -3.09 -28.69
N PRO A 244 25.60 -4.30 -28.71
CA PRO A 244 25.99 -5.35 -27.79
C PRO A 244 27.40 -5.81 -28.15
N GLU A 245 28.37 -5.51 -27.30
CA GLU A 245 29.64 -6.20 -27.31
C GLU A 245 29.40 -7.61 -26.77
N VAL A 246 29.56 -8.61 -27.64
CA VAL A 246 29.48 -10.02 -27.26
C VAL A 246 30.78 -10.36 -26.53
N GLY A 247 30.67 -10.65 -25.23
CA GLY A 247 31.78 -11.08 -24.38
C GLY A 247 31.24 -11.99 -23.28
N THR A 248 31.64 -13.25 -23.32
CA THR A 248 31.24 -14.42 -22.51
C THR A 248 31.59 -14.26 -21.01
N PRO A 249 31.20 -15.19 -20.10
CA PRO A 249 30.39 -14.89 -18.92
C PRO A 249 31.19 -14.90 -17.60
N GLY A 250 30.86 -14.00 -16.68
CA GLY A 250 31.37 -14.10 -15.31
C GLY A 250 30.84 -13.01 -14.38
N GLY A 251 29.97 -13.39 -13.43
CA GLY A 251 29.66 -12.61 -12.22
C GLY A 251 28.32 -11.85 -12.25
N PRO A 252 27.42 -12.06 -11.27
CA PRO A 252 26.09 -11.47 -11.29
C PRO A 252 26.14 -9.97 -10.98
N ARG A 253 25.60 -9.20 -11.92
CA ARG A 253 25.37 -7.76 -11.82
C ARG A 253 24.16 -7.46 -10.93
N ARG A 254 24.29 -6.37 -10.17
CA ARG A 254 23.23 -5.67 -9.41
C ARG A 254 21.91 -5.64 -10.19
N THR A 255 20.85 -6.17 -9.58
CA THR A 255 19.48 -5.98 -10.06
C THR A 255 18.70 -5.12 -9.08
N THR A 256 18.53 -3.84 -9.38
CA THR A 256 17.35 -3.10 -8.94
C THR A 256 16.16 -3.65 -9.73
N ARG A 257 15.63 -4.79 -9.30
CA ARG A 257 14.39 -5.34 -9.85
C ARG A 257 13.22 -4.54 -9.31
N ARG A 258 12.71 -3.65 -10.17
CA ARG A 258 11.38 -3.05 -10.05
C ARG A 258 10.35 -4.18 -10.16
N TRP A 259 9.44 -4.27 -9.20
CA TRP A 259 8.29 -5.17 -9.28
C TRP A 259 7.35 -4.73 -10.43
N PRO A 260 6.68 -5.66 -11.13
CA PRO A 260 5.74 -5.30 -12.16
C PRO A 260 4.57 -4.52 -11.55
N ARG A 261 4.11 -3.50 -12.28
CA ARG A 261 2.87 -2.76 -11.99
C ARG A 261 1.73 -3.79 -11.94
N VAL A 262 0.98 -3.84 -10.83
CA VAL A 262 -0.37 -4.43 -10.85
C VAL A 262 -1.19 -3.56 -11.80
N SER A 263 -1.57 -4.13 -12.94
CA SER A 263 -2.49 -3.49 -13.88
C SER A 263 -3.88 -3.40 -13.25
N ALA A 264 -4.52 -2.24 -13.35
CA ALA A 264 -5.94 -2.11 -13.10
C ALA A 264 -6.73 -3.05 -14.05
N PRO A 265 -7.88 -3.61 -13.62
CA PRO A 265 -8.76 -4.34 -14.54
C PRO A 265 -9.23 -3.38 -15.64
N SER A 266 -9.02 -3.78 -16.89
CA SER A 266 -9.57 -3.08 -18.06
C SER A 266 -11.06 -3.31 -18.13
N ASP A 267 -11.83 -2.23 -18.30
CA ASP A 267 -13.24 -2.29 -18.68
C ASP A 267 -13.38 -3.03 -20.01
N ALA A 268 -13.80 -4.29 -19.94
CA ALA A 268 -14.31 -5.03 -21.07
C ALA A 268 -15.80 -4.72 -21.19
N SER A 269 -16.12 -3.68 -21.97
CA SER A 269 -17.44 -3.48 -22.55
C SER A 269 -17.81 -4.73 -23.36
N SER A 270 -18.63 -5.60 -22.79
CA SER A 270 -19.31 -6.66 -23.53
C SER A 270 -20.68 -6.16 -23.94
N THR A 271 -20.78 -5.84 -25.22
CA THR A 271 -22.03 -5.66 -25.96
C THR A 271 -22.82 -6.98 -25.90
N GLU A 272 -23.98 -6.98 -25.25
CA GLU A 272 -25.00 -8.03 -25.41
C GLU A 272 -25.57 -7.98 -26.83
N PRO A 273 -25.71 -9.12 -27.54
CA PRO A 273 -26.59 -9.20 -28.69
C PRO A 273 -28.01 -9.56 -28.23
N ALA A 274 -28.96 -8.71 -28.60
CA ALA A 274 -30.40 -8.96 -28.49
C ALA A 274 -30.78 -10.24 -29.24
N LEU A 275 -31.49 -11.14 -28.56
CA LEU A 275 -32.31 -12.18 -29.18
C LEU A 275 -33.77 -11.90 -28.84
N ASP A 276 -34.43 -11.36 -29.87
CA ASP A 276 -35.86 -11.10 -29.99
C ASP A 276 -36.53 -12.40 -30.49
N LEU A 277 -37.45 -12.96 -29.71
CA LEU A 277 -38.36 -14.02 -30.15
C LEU A 277 -39.71 -13.88 -29.41
N GLN A 278 -40.60 -13.11 -30.05
CA GLN A 278 -42.02 -13.37 -30.34
C GLN A 278 -42.92 -13.89 -29.19
N ARG A 279 -43.85 -13.09 -28.66
CA ARG A 279 -45.26 -12.87 -29.14
C ARG A 279 -46.15 -14.13 -29.20
N GLU A 280 -47.00 -14.28 -28.18
CA GLU A 280 -48.42 -14.67 -28.28
C GLU A 280 -49.15 -13.80 -27.21
N HIS A 281 -49.99 -12.80 -27.53
CA HIS A 281 -51.44 -12.88 -27.84
C HIS A 281 -52.16 -13.89 -26.92
N MET A 282 -53.24 -13.59 -26.18
CA MET A 282 -54.28 -12.60 -26.32
C MET A 282 -55.25 -12.73 -25.12
N SER A 283 -55.95 -11.64 -24.80
CA SER A 283 -57.33 -11.62 -24.29
C SER A 283 -57.67 -12.07 -22.86
N ASP A 284 -57.83 -11.04 -22.02
CA ASP A 284 -58.91 -10.87 -21.04
C ASP A 284 -60.27 -11.39 -21.54
N PRO A 285 -61.17 -11.87 -20.63
CA PRO A 285 -62.35 -11.03 -20.40
C PRO A 285 -63.00 -11.11 -18.99
N ARG A 286 -63.41 -9.90 -18.56
CA ARG A 286 -64.72 -9.52 -17.98
C ARG A 286 -65.06 -9.87 -16.51
N CYS A 287 -65.27 -8.77 -15.79
CA CYS A 287 -66.26 -8.52 -14.75
C CYS A 287 -67.56 -9.36 -14.83
N THR A 288 -68.00 -9.89 -13.69
CA THR A 288 -69.40 -9.82 -13.23
C THR A 288 -69.46 -9.70 -11.70
N LEU A 289 -70.35 -8.80 -11.26
CA LEU A 289 -70.76 -8.47 -9.88
C LEU A 289 -71.46 -9.63 -9.14
N SER A 290 -71.21 -9.71 -7.81
CA SER A 290 -72.10 -9.83 -6.62
C SER A 290 -73.33 -10.79 -6.59
N PRO A 291 -73.91 -11.12 -5.41
CA PRO A 291 -73.90 -10.43 -4.10
C PRO A 291 -72.91 -10.98 -3.08
#